data_AF-A0A7X6CWC9-F1
#
_entry.id   AF-A0A7X6CWC9-F1
#
_cell.length_a   1.000
_cell.length_b   1.000
_cell.length_c   1.000
_cell.angle_alpha   90.00
_cell.angle_beta   90.00
_cell.angle_gamma   90.00
#
_symmetry.space_group_name_H-M   'P 1'
#
loop_
_entity.id
_entity.type
_entity.pdbx_description
1 polymer ?
#
loop_
_entity_poly.entity_id
_entity_poly.type
_entity_poly.pdbx_seq_one_letter_code
_entity_poly.pdbx_strand_id
1 'polypeptide(L)'
;MLIRSESDPQFMDLALPDVFVTAYLPRLEGTAVKLYLCLLHCQARALPFELSEAVRLLQTTEDDIKAALLNLQLQGLLFRPAAARDELVLRDLKKQPETELNPEEAVRRMTADPKRQDVVDSINKSFFNGIMGLDWYHLIDVWFETYQFKPEVMYTLFSEAYQSGKLKRSYVSAVAKSWHERGIKTYEDRKQDQAQHEAKNSLGRQVSRSLNQGPLTAAQEQLVSHWATDYGYDMDIIRLALAKATQTPKASLNYFDKILKEWHEAGLKTAEAVNRYEENRRAKQLAKRPKNAASGARKGSNVANFKQRQYSDDFFRQFEEDPRFLLNPTELKADSHPAEAQPDPGQDPGK
;
A
#
# COMPACT_ATOMS: atom_id res chain seq x y z
N MET A 1 -57.49 -26.22 34.00
CA MET A 1 -56.35 -26.76 33.21
C MET A 1 -55.23 -25.72 33.29
N LEU A 2 -54.19 -26.01 34.07
CA LEU A 2 -53.01 -25.13 34.25
C LEU A 2 -51.86 -25.80 33.50
N ILE A 3 -51.52 -25.27 32.33
CA ILE A 3 -50.33 -25.70 31.59
C ILE A 3 -49.17 -24.94 32.22
N ARG A 4 -48.30 -25.63 32.97
CA ARG A 4 -47.02 -25.06 33.44
C ARG A 4 -45.98 -25.36 32.36
N SER A 5 -45.28 -24.35 31.86
CA SER A 5 -44.10 -24.58 31.02
C SER A 5 -42.92 -24.99 31.91
N GLU A 6 -42.17 -26.00 31.48
CA GLU A 6 -40.92 -26.48 32.11
C GLU A 6 -39.74 -25.54 31.82
N SER A 7 -39.92 -24.24 31.98
CA SER A 7 -38.84 -23.28 31.76
C SER A 7 -38.20 -22.96 33.11
N ASP A 8 -37.28 -23.81 33.53
CA ASP A 8 -36.49 -23.57 34.74
C ASP A 8 -35.63 -22.30 34.53
N PRO A 9 -35.75 -21.28 35.40
CA PRO A 9 -35.04 -20.00 35.25
C PRO A 9 -33.51 -20.14 35.27
N GLN A 10 -32.94 -21.29 35.62
CA GLN A 10 -31.51 -21.56 35.56
C GLN A 10 -31.00 -21.88 34.15
N PHE A 11 -31.88 -22.30 33.22
CA PHE A 11 -31.50 -22.75 31.87
C PHE A 11 -32.06 -21.86 30.75
N MET A 12 -32.38 -20.60 31.03
CA MET A 12 -32.83 -19.68 29.98
C MET A 12 -31.71 -19.26 29.03
N ASP A 13 -31.98 -19.35 27.73
CA ASP A 13 -31.12 -18.85 26.68
C ASP A 13 -31.07 -17.31 26.65
N LEU A 14 -29.88 -16.75 26.38
CA LEU A 14 -29.70 -15.33 26.16
C LEU A 14 -29.77 -15.03 24.66
N ALA A 15 -30.84 -14.36 24.22
CA ALA A 15 -31.00 -13.97 22.83
C ALA A 15 -30.03 -12.82 22.47
N LEU A 16 -28.90 -13.14 21.84
CA LEU A 16 -27.96 -12.16 21.32
C LEU A 16 -28.30 -11.80 19.86
N PRO A 17 -28.52 -10.52 19.51
CA PRO A 17 -28.77 -10.13 18.12
C PRO A 17 -27.54 -10.35 17.23
N ASP A 18 -27.72 -10.92 16.04
CA ASP A 18 -26.62 -11.15 15.07
C ASP A 18 -25.88 -9.85 14.69
N VAL A 19 -26.62 -8.73 14.65
CA VAL A 19 -26.05 -7.40 14.41
C VAL A 19 -24.97 -7.06 15.43
N PHE A 20 -25.13 -7.48 16.70
CA PHE A 20 -24.10 -7.31 17.72
C PHE A 20 -22.82 -8.04 17.35
N VAL A 21 -22.94 -9.30 16.91
CA VAL A 21 -21.80 -10.15 16.54
C VAL A 21 -21.07 -9.61 15.33
N THR A 22 -21.80 -9.17 14.29
CA THR A 22 -21.18 -8.73 13.04
C THR A 22 -20.62 -7.31 13.09
N ALA A 23 -21.29 -6.38 13.80
CA ALA A 23 -20.96 -4.96 13.74
C ALA A 23 -20.23 -4.43 14.97
N TYR A 24 -20.52 -4.98 16.16
CA TYR A 24 -20.06 -4.43 17.44
C TYR A 24 -18.99 -5.29 18.11
N LEU A 25 -19.09 -6.63 18.07
CA LEU A 25 -18.13 -7.55 18.69
C LEU A 25 -16.66 -7.28 18.29
N PRO A 26 -16.31 -7.01 17.01
CA PRO A 26 -14.91 -6.75 16.63
C PRO A 26 -14.36 -5.40 17.12
N ARG A 27 -15.23 -4.48 17.56
CA ARG A 27 -14.88 -3.10 17.94
C ARG A 27 -14.86 -2.89 19.45
N LEU A 28 -15.46 -3.80 20.20
CA LEU A 28 -15.59 -3.70 21.66
C LEU A 28 -14.44 -4.40 22.37
N GLU A 29 -14.04 -3.82 23.50
CA GLU A 29 -13.10 -4.45 24.41
C GLU A 29 -13.75 -5.62 25.17
N GLY A 30 -12.95 -6.59 25.59
CA GLY A 30 -13.46 -7.81 26.25
C GLY A 30 -14.31 -7.52 27.48
N THR A 31 -13.96 -6.51 28.29
CA THR A 31 -14.75 -6.09 29.45
C THR A 31 -16.09 -5.47 29.04
N ALA A 32 -16.12 -4.69 27.96
CA ALA A 32 -17.35 -4.10 27.43
C ALA A 32 -18.30 -5.15 26.85
N VAL A 33 -17.77 -6.18 26.18
CA VAL A 33 -18.57 -7.32 25.70
C VAL A 33 -19.20 -8.08 26.86
N LYS A 34 -18.40 -8.43 27.88
CA LYS A 34 -18.89 -9.12 29.08
C LYS A 34 -19.97 -8.30 29.78
N LEU A 35 -19.73 -7.00 29.94
CA LEU A 35 -20.69 -6.09 30.56
C LEU A 35 -22.00 -5.99 29.75
N TYR A 36 -21.93 -5.94 28.43
CA TYR A 36 -23.11 -5.93 27.57
C TYR A 36 -23.94 -7.21 27.70
N LEU A 37 -23.30 -8.38 27.79
CA LEU A 37 -23.98 -9.66 28.04
C LEU A 37 -24.64 -9.70 29.43
N CYS A 38 -23.99 -9.15 30.45
CA CYS A 38 -24.58 -8.99 31.78
C CYS A 38 -25.81 -8.08 31.75
N LEU A 39 -25.75 -6.96 31.03
CA LEU A 39 -26.89 -6.05 30.90
C LEU A 39 -28.06 -6.71 30.16
N LEU A 40 -27.80 -7.46 29.09
CA LEU A 40 -28.82 -8.27 28.41
C LEU A 40 -29.43 -9.32 29.35
N HIS A 41 -28.61 -9.97 30.18
CA HIS A 41 -29.07 -10.95 31.17
C HIS A 41 -30.00 -10.31 32.21
N CYS A 42 -29.64 -9.14 32.74
CA CYS A 42 -30.48 -8.37 33.66
C CYS A 42 -31.80 -7.97 32.98
N GLN A 43 -31.75 -7.48 31.73
CA GLN A 43 -32.94 -7.08 30.98
C GLN A 43 -33.88 -8.25 30.71
N ALA A 44 -33.35 -9.41 30.30
CA ALA A 44 -34.16 -10.60 30.01
C ALA A 44 -34.89 -11.15 31.25
N ARG A 45 -34.37 -10.86 32.46
CA ARG A 45 -34.95 -11.28 33.74
C ARG A 45 -35.67 -10.15 34.50
N ALA A 46 -35.74 -8.95 33.91
CA ALA A 46 -36.23 -7.74 34.56
C ALA A 46 -35.57 -7.47 35.93
N LEU A 47 -34.28 -7.79 36.06
CA LEU A 47 -33.48 -7.52 37.25
C LEU A 47 -32.85 -6.12 37.18
N PRO A 48 -32.77 -5.39 38.31
CA PRO A 48 -32.01 -4.15 38.35
C PRO A 48 -30.52 -4.43 38.13
N PHE A 49 -29.83 -3.48 37.50
CA PHE A 49 -28.39 -3.53 37.34
C PHE A 49 -27.71 -2.73 38.45
N GLU A 50 -26.85 -3.37 39.24
CA GLU A 50 -26.03 -2.71 40.27
C GLU A 50 -24.54 -2.79 39.93
N LEU A 51 -23.81 -1.67 40.05
CA LEU A 51 -22.37 -1.64 39.75
C LEU A 51 -21.58 -2.60 40.64
N SER A 52 -21.92 -2.71 41.92
CA SER A 52 -21.22 -3.58 42.87
C SER A 52 -21.38 -5.06 42.53
N GLU A 53 -22.54 -5.45 41.98
CA GLU A 53 -22.77 -6.81 41.49
C GLU A 53 -22.00 -7.08 40.20
N ALA A 54 -21.94 -6.12 39.28
CA ALA A 54 -21.13 -6.23 38.07
C ALA A 54 -19.63 -6.36 38.38
N VAL A 55 -19.11 -5.60 39.35
CA VAL A 55 -17.73 -5.70 39.86
C VAL A 55 -17.43 -7.12 40.33
N ARG A 56 -18.33 -7.67 41.16
CA ARG A 56 -18.20 -9.02 41.74
C ARG A 56 -18.25 -10.10 40.66
N LEU A 57 -19.19 -9.98 39.71
CA LEU A 57 -19.43 -10.98 38.67
C LEU A 57 -18.32 -11.00 37.61
N LEU A 58 -17.83 -9.81 37.22
CA LEU A 58 -16.82 -9.66 36.17
C LEU A 58 -15.39 -9.74 36.70
N GLN A 59 -15.20 -9.69 38.02
CA GLN A 59 -13.90 -9.67 38.70
C GLN A 59 -13.02 -8.50 38.22
N THR A 60 -13.61 -7.31 38.08
CA THR A 60 -12.92 -6.08 37.63
C THR A 60 -13.08 -4.95 38.63
N THR A 61 -12.43 -3.81 38.41
CA THR A 61 -12.62 -2.62 39.25
C THR A 61 -13.87 -1.84 38.85
N GLU A 62 -14.34 -0.95 39.73
CA GLU A 62 -15.42 -0.02 39.39
C GLU A 62 -15.04 0.91 38.24
N ASP A 63 -13.78 1.32 38.17
CA ASP A 63 -13.30 2.23 37.13
C ASP A 63 -13.29 1.55 35.76
N ASP A 64 -12.94 0.26 35.71
CA ASP A 64 -13.02 -0.55 34.48
C ASP A 64 -14.47 -0.70 33.99
N ILE A 65 -15.43 -0.85 34.91
CA ILE A 65 -16.86 -0.94 34.56
C ILE A 65 -17.38 0.41 34.07
N LYS A 66 -17.00 1.52 34.71
CA LYS A 66 -17.35 2.87 34.24
C LYS A 66 -16.77 3.14 32.85
N ALA A 67 -15.52 2.75 32.60
CA ALA A 67 -14.89 2.84 31.29
C ALA A 67 -15.62 1.98 30.24
N ALA A 68 -16.00 0.75 30.60
CA ALA A 68 -16.77 -0.14 29.74
C ALA A 68 -18.18 0.41 29.42
N LEU A 69 -18.89 0.99 30.40
CA LEU A 69 -20.17 1.67 30.18
C LEU A 69 -20.03 2.85 29.21
N LEU A 70 -18.98 3.65 29.37
CA LEU A 70 -18.69 4.76 28.48
C LEU A 70 -18.37 4.28 27.06
N ASN A 71 -17.62 3.18 26.91
CA ASN A 71 -17.34 2.55 25.62
C ASN A 71 -18.63 2.09 24.94
N LEU A 72 -19.52 1.40 25.67
CA LEU A 72 -20.83 0.98 25.15
C LEU A 72 -21.71 2.18 24.76
N GLN A 73 -21.65 3.30 25.51
CA GLN A 73 -22.36 4.53 25.17
C GLN A 73 -21.79 5.19 23.90
N LEU A 74 -20.46 5.23 23.73
CA LEU A 74 -19.81 5.76 22.52
C LEU A 74 -20.14 4.94 21.27
N GLN A 75 -20.25 3.61 21.40
CA GLN A 75 -20.73 2.74 20.32
C GLN A 75 -22.25 2.81 20.12
N GLY A 76 -22.94 3.62 20.93
CA GLY A 76 -24.37 3.81 20.85
C GLY A 76 -25.17 2.57 21.24
N LEU A 77 -24.63 1.64 22.03
CA LEU A 77 -25.36 0.49 22.58
C LEU A 77 -26.14 0.84 23.86
N LEU A 78 -25.72 1.91 24.53
CA LEU A 78 -26.40 2.52 25.67
C LEU A 78 -26.78 3.95 25.32
N PHE A 79 -27.95 4.40 25.78
CA PHE A 79 -28.36 5.79 25.67
C PHE A 79 -29.03 6.27 26.96
N ARG A 80 -28.97 7.58 27.19
CA ARG A 80 -29.71 8.24 28.27
C ARG A 80 -30.97 8.88 27.69
N PRO A 81 -32.17 8.45 28.10
CA PRO A 81 -33.41 9.06 27.64
C PRO A 81 -33.52 10.50 28.16
N ALA A 82 -34.10 11.40 27.35
CA ALA A 82 -34.23 12.81 27.70
C ALA A 82 -35.10 13.07 28.95
N ALA A 83 -36.02 12.14 29.25
CA ALA A 83 -36.93 12.20 30.40
C ALA A 83 -36.29 11.77 31.73
N ALA A 84 -35.23 10.96 31.69
CA ALA A 84 -34.52 10.45 32.87
C ALA A 84 -33.01 10.49 32.62
N ARG A 85 -32.38 11.63 32.95
CA ARG A 85 -30.96 11.89 32.67
C ARG A 85 -30.00 10.97 33.42
N ASP A 86 -30.47 10.35 34.50
CA ASP A 86 -29.65 9.50 35.37
C ASP A 86 -29.81 7.99 35.05
N GLU A 87 -30.63 7.63 34.07
CA GLU A 87 -30.86 6.24 33.69
C GLU A 87 -30.13 5.89 32.38
N LEU A 88 -29.41 4.76 32.37
CA LEU A 88 -28.81 4.19 31.16
C LEU A 88 -29.73 3.08 30.65
N VAL A 89 -30.23 3.25 29.43
CA VAL A 89 -31.13 2.28 28.79
C VAL A 89 -30.36 1.50 27.73
N LEU A 90 -30.49 0.16 27.78
CA LEU A 90 -29.97 -0.70 26.73
C LEU A 90 -30.77 -0.47 25.45
N ARG A 91 -30.05 -0.18 24.37
CA ARG A 91 -30.64 -0.04 23.06
C ARG A 91 -31.13 -1.39 22.56
N ASP A 92 -32.40 -1.46 22.19
CA ASP A 92 -32.92 -2.60 21.44
C ASP A 92 -32.36 -2.54 20.02
N LEU A 93 -31.34 -3.36 19.74
CA LEU A 93 -30.75 -3.47 18.40
C LEU A 93 -31.74 -3.99 17.35
N LYS A 94 -32.86 -4.59 17.77
CA LYS A 94 -33.95 -5.03 16.88
C LYS A 94 -35.02 -3.95 16.68
N LYS A 95 -35.02 -2.89 17.49
CA LYS A 95 -35.94 -1.75 17.41
C LYS A 95 -35.17 -0.44 17.56
N GLN A 96 -34.65 0.07 16.45
CA GLN A 96 -33.90 1.32 16.38
C GLN A 96 -34.44 2.23 15.27
N PRO A 97 -34.32 3.56 15.45
CA PRO A 97 -35.32 4.55 15.09
C PRO A 97 -35.40 4.76 13.57
N GLU A 98 -36.59 5.14 13.10
CA GLU A 98 -36.95 5.52 11.72
C GLU A 98 -36.15 6.74 11.20
N THR A 99 -34.83 6.67 11.17
CA THR A 99 -33.98 7.69 10.55
C THR A 99 -33.49 7.13 9.23
N GLU A 100 -34.20 7.46 8.15
CA GLU A 100 -33.92 7.49 6.68
C GLU A 100 -32.93 6.50 6.00
N LEU A 101 -32.12 5.72 6.72
CA LEU A 101 -31.05 4.86 6.23
C LEU A 101 -31.12 3.51 6.94
N ASN A 102 -32.30 2.88 6.93
CA ASN A 102 -32.51 1.56 7.49
C ASN A 102 -31.84 0.50 6.59
N PRO A 103 -30.81 -0.24 7.05
CA PRO A 103 -30.20 -1.32 6.27
C PRO A 103 -31.20 -2.42 5.92
N GLU A 104 -32.24 -2.65 6.73
CA GLU A 104 -33.32 -3.59 6.41
C GLU A 104 -34.23 -3.07 5.29
N GLU A 105 -34.47 -1.76 5.20
CA GLU A 105 -35.17 -1.18 4.04
C GLU A 105 -34.32 -1.21 2.79
N ALA A 106 -33.02 -0.93 2.89
CA ALA A 106 -32.09 -1.08 1.76
C ALA A 106 -32.13 -2.53 1.26
N VAL A 107 -32.07 -3.52 2.16
CA VAL A 107 -32.25 -4.94 1.82
C VAL A 107 -33.62 -5.18 1.16
N ARG A 108 -34.72 -4.67 1.73
CA ARG A 108 -36.07 -4.82 1.16
C ARG A 108 -36.20 -4.20 -0.23
N ARG A 109 -35.67 -3.00 -0.45
CA ARG A 109 -35.66 -2.29 -1.74
C ARG A 109 -34.79 -3.01 -2.76
N MET A 110 -33.66 -3.56 -2.34
CA MET A 110 -32.78 -4.37 -3.19
C MET A 110 -33.43 -5.71 -3.57
N THR A 111 -34.19 -6.33 -2.67
CA THR A 111 -35.00 -7.53 -2.98
C THR A 111 -36.26 -7.23 -3.79
N ALA A 112 -36.66 -5.95 -3.93
CA ALA A 112 -37.84 -5.58 -4.71
C ALA A 112 -37.56 -5.57 -6.22
N ASP A 113 -36.31 -5.31 -6.65
CA ASP A 113 -35.89 -5.40 -8.05
C ASP A 113 -35.11 -6.71 -8.28
N PRO A 114 -35.65 -7.68 -9.04
CA PRO A 114 -34.99 -8.96 -9.30
C PRO A 114 -33.56 -8.82 -9.84
N LYS A 115 -33.30 -7.81 -10.68
CA LYS A 115 -31.98 -7.62 -11.29
C LYS A 115 -30.95 -7.11 -10.28
N ARG A 116 -31.38 -6.31 -9.31
CA ARG A 116 -30.51 -5.83 -8.23
C ARG A 116 -30.22 -6.97 -7.26
N GLN A 117 -31.24 -7.74 -6.90
CA GLN A 117 -31.10 -8.90 -6.03
C GLN A 117 -30.09 -9.91 -6.58
N ASP A 118 -30.21 -10.30 -7.85
CA ASP A 118 -29.32 -11.28 -8.48
C ASP A 118 -27.84 -10.87 -8.39
N VAL A 119 -27.55 -9.59 -8.63
CA VAL A 119 -26.18 -9.07 -8.57
C VAL A 119 -25.68 -8.95 -7.13
N VAL A 120 -26.53 -8.56 -6.19
CA VAL A 120 -26.18 -8.48 -4.77
C VAL A 120 -25.88 -9.87 -4.21
N ASP A 121 -26.70 -10.87 -4.57
CA ASP A 121 -26.48 -12.25 -4.20
C ASP A 121 -25.20 -12.80 -4.82
N SER A 122 -24.92 -12.44 -6.07
CA SER A 122 -23.66 -12.77 -6.74
C SER A 122 -22.47 -12.16 -6.02
N ILE A 123 -22.53 -10.88 -5.63
CA ILE A 123 -21.48 -10.19 -4.86
C ILE A 123 -21.27 -10.88 -3.51
N ASN A 124 -22.36 -11.18 -2.80
CA ASN A 124 -22.30 -11.82 -1.49
C ASN A 124 -21.63 -13.21 -1.57
N LYS A 125 -22.02 -14.04 -2.55
CA LYS A 125 -21.45 -15.37 -2.76
C LYS A 125 -19.99 -15.31 -3.23
N SER A 126 -19.65 -14.40 -4.14
CA SER A 126 -18.32 -14.34 -4.77
C SER A 126 -17.26 -13.69 -3.89
N PHE A 127 -17.61 -12.70 -3.06
CA PHE A 127 -16.62 -11.87 -2.36
C PHE A 127 -16.73 -11.93 -0.83
N PHE A 128 -17.85 -12.39 -0.28
CA PHE A 128 -18.12 -12.41 1.17
C PHE A 128 -18.49 -13.79 1.71
N ASN A 129 -18.30 -14.85 0.90
CA ASN A 129 -18.60 -16.24 1.26
C ASN A 129 -20.05 -16.43 1.74
N GLY A 130 -20.98 -15.60 1.26
CA GLY A 130 -22.40 -15.64 1.65
C GLY A 130 -22.74 -14.84 2.90
N ILE A 131 -21.78 -14.25 3.59
CA ILE A 131 -21.99 -13.44 4.81
C ILE A 131 -21.48 -12.01 4.60
N MET A 132 -22.25 -11.21 3.87
CA MET A 132 -22.01 -9.78 3.71
C MET A 132 -22.68 -9.00 4.84
N GLY A 133 -21.95 -8.06 5.47
CA GLY A 133 -22.49 -7.23 6.55
C GLY A 133 -23.53 -6.20 6.07
N LEU A 134 -24.51 -5.86 6.93
CA LEU A 134 -25.62 -4.94 6.63
C LEU A 134 -25.19 -3.58 6.07
N ASP A 135 -24.07 -3.04 6.53
CA ASP A 135 -23.51 -1.77 6.06
C ASP A 135 -23.19 -1.78 4.54
N TRP A 136 -22.87 -2.94 3.97
CA TRP A 136 -22.62 -3.05 2.53
C TRP A 136 -23.89 -2.93 1.70
N TYR A 137 -25.02 -3.46 2.18
CA TYR A 137 -26.29 -3.36 1.47
C TYR A 137 -26.71 -1.89 1.35
N HIS A 138 -26.57 -1.12 2.42
CA HIS A 138 -26.79 0.33 2.38
C HIS A 138 -25.88 1.02 1.34
N LEU A 139 -24.58 0.72 1.33
CA LEU A 139 -23.65 1.33 0.36
C LEU A 139 -24.01 0.97 -1.08
N ILE A 140 -24.37 -0.28 -1.33
CA ILE A 140 -24.78 -0.77 -2.65
C ILE A 140 -26.07 -0.06 -3.10
N ASP A 141 -27.04 0.09 -2.21
CA ASP A 141 -28.28 0.81 -2.48
C ASP A 141 -28.00 2.27 -2.86
N VAL A 142 -27.16 2.97 -2.09
CA VAL A 142 -26.70 4.34 -2.41
C VAL A 142 -26.02 4.39 -3.78
N TRP A 143 -25.20 3.40 -4.15
CA TRP A 143 -24.53 3.37 -5.46
C TRP A 143 -25.50 3.08 -6.61
N PHE A 144 -26.57 2.33 -6.38
CA PHE A 144 -27.64 2.16 -7.36
C PHE A 144 -28.48 3.43 -7.53
N GLU A 145 -28.84 4.11 -6.45
CA GLU A 145 -29.74 5.28 -6.50
C GLU A 145 -28.99 6.57 -6.85
N THR A 146 -27.93 6.88 -6.12
CA THR A 146 -27.18 8.13 -6.24
C THR A 146 -26.20 8.07 -7.40
N TYR A 147 -25.39 7.01 -7.48
CA TYR A 147 -24.38 6.90 -8.54
C TYR A 147 -24.93 6.32 -9.85
N GLN A 148 -26.14 5.75 -9.81
CA GLN A 148 -26.82 5.15 -10.96
C GLN A 148 -25.98 4.06 -11.63
N PHE A 149 -25.24 3.28 -10.83
CA PHE A 149 -24.46 2.17 -11.35
C PHE A 149 -25.37 1.06 -11.84
N LYS A 150 -25.07 0.54 -13.03
CA LYS A 150 -25.73 -0.67 -13.53
C LYS A 150 -25.20 -1.93 -12.82
N PRO A 151 -25.98 -3.02 -12.80
CA PRO A 151 -25.60 -4.23 -12.06
C PRO A 151 -24.23 -4.80 -12.47
N GLU A 152 -23.88 -4.72 -13.75
CA GLU A 152 -22.59 -5.22 -14.26
C GLU A 152 -21.41 -4.40 -13.71
N VAL A 153 -21.53 -3.07 -13.64
CA VAL A 153 -20.49 -2.19 -13.06
C VAL A 153 -20.33 -2.46 -11.59
N MET A 154 -21.44 -2.65 -10.88
CA MET A 154 -21.42 -2.98 -9.46
C MET A 154 -20.57 -4.23 -9.21
N TYR A 155 -20.80 -5.31 -9.97
CA TYR A 155 -20.00 -6.52 -9.86
C TYR A 155 -18.51 -6.26 -10.16
N THR A 156 -18.19 -5.48 -11.19
CA THR A 156 -16.79 -5.16 -11.52
C THR A 156 -16.10 -4.33 -10.44
N LEU A 157 -16.81 -3.44 -9.76
CA LEU A 157 -16.28 -2.64 -8.66
C LEU A 157 -15.77 -3.54 -7.53
N PHE A 158 -16.59 -4.52 -7.11
CA PHE A 158 -16.19 -5.49 -6.09
C PHE A 158 -15.11 -6.44 -6.58
N SER A 159 -15.15 -6.86 -7.85
CA SER A 159 -14.10 -7.68 -8.46
C SER A 159 -12.73 -6.96 -8.43
N GLU A 160 -12.68 -5.67 -8.75
CA GLU A 160 -11.43 -4.89 -8.72
C GLU A 160 -10.90 -4.74 -7.28
N ALA A 161 -11.79 -4.49 -6.32
CA ALA A 161 -11.44 -4.43 -4.90
C ALA A 161 -10.93 -5.77 -4.35
N TYR A 162 -11.51 -6.88 -4.79
CA TYR A 162 -11.10 -8.22 -4.40
C TYR A 162 -9.73 -8.59 -5.00
N GLN A 163 -9.54 -8.38 -6.31
CA GLN A 163 -8.27 -8.65 -6.99
C GLN A 163 -7.10 -7.82 -6.43
N SER A 164 -7.38 -6.60 -5.98
CA SER A 164 -6.38 -5.75 -5.32
C SER A 164 -6.12 -6.11 -3.85
N GLY A 165 -6.83 -7.09 -3.28
CA GLY A 165 -6.74 -7.48 -1.87
C GLY A 165 -7.27 -6.42 -0.90
N LYS A 166 -8.04 -5.43 -1.40
CA LYS A 166 -8.48 -4.24 -0.65
C LYS A 166 -10.01 -4.19 -0.53
N LEU A 167 -10.63 -5.30 -0.15
CA LEU A 167 -12.08 -5.40 0.09
C LEU A 167 -12.51 -4.73 1.42
N LYS A 168 -12.03 -3.52 1.68
CA LYS A 168 -12.40 -2.70 2.84
C LYS A 168 -13.36 -1.59 2.38
N ARG A 169 -14.38 -1.29 3.18
CA ARG A 169 -15.43 -0.30 2.86
C ARG A 169 -14.88 1.05 2.39
N SER A 170 -13.87 1.58 3.09
CA SER A 170 -13.26 2.87 2.74
C SER A 170 -12.64 2.87 1.35
N TYR A 171 -11.97 1.78 0.97
CA TYR A 171 -11.37 1.63 -0.34
C TYR A 171 -12.43 1.49 -1.43
N VAL A 172 -13.38 0.57 -1.26
CA VAL A 172 -14.44 0.34 -2.28
C VAL A 172 -15.27 1.61 -2.49
N SER A 173 -15.60 2.33 -1.41
CA SER A 173 -16.33 3.60 -1.50
C SER A 173 -15.53 4.69 -2.21
N ALA A 174 -14.21 4.75 -2.00
CA ALA A 174 -13.35 5.71 -2.70
C ALA A 174 -13.26 5.38 -4.20
N VAL A 175 -13.15 4.10 -4.56
CA VAL A 175 -13.17 3.66 -5.97
C VAL A 175 -14.52 3.96 -6.60
N ALA A 176 -15.63 3.64 -5.93
CA ALA A 176 -16.99 3.95 -6.39
C ALA A 176 -17.17 5.46 -6.63
N LYS A 177 -16.74 6.29 -5.68
CA LYS A 177 -16.77 7.75 -5.82
C LYS A 177 -15.95 8.23 -7.02
N SER A 178 -14.72 7.73 -7.18
CA SER A 178 -13.86 8.06 -8.32
C SER A 178 -14.47 7.65 -9.67
N TRP A 179 -15.18 6.52 -9.72
CA TRP A 179 -15.88 6.06 -10.93
C TRP A 179 -17.05 6.97 -11.25
N HIS A 180 -17.84 7.33 -10.24
CA HIS A 180 -18.96 8.25 -10.38
C HIS A 180 -18.51 9.66 -10.83
N GLU A 181 -17.45 10.20 -10.24
CA GLU A 181 -16.86 11.50 -10.62
C GLU A 181 -16.36 11.52 -12.07
N ARG A 182 -15.94 10.36 -12.60
CA ARG A 182 -15.55 10.18 -14.00
C ARG A 182 -16.73 9.86 -14.93
N GLY A 183 -17.96 9.85 -14.40
CA GLY A 183 -19.18 9.59 -15.17
C GLY A 183 -19.40 8.12 -15.54
N ILE A 184 -18.69 7.18 -14.92
CA ILE A 184 -18.80 5.75 -15.21
C ILE A 184 -20.07 5.20 -14.56
N LYS A 185 -21.02 4.71 -15.37
CA LYS A 185 -22.27 4.10 -14.89
C LYS A 185 -22.51 2.70 -15.45
N THR A 186 -21.93 2.38 -16.60
CA THR A 186 -22.08 1.12 -17.30
C THR A 186 -20.74 0.41 -17.53
N TYR A 187 -20.80 -0.91 -17.81
CA TYR A 187 -19.59 -1.70 -18.06
C TYR A 187 -18.82 -1.18 -19.29
N GLU A 188 -19.56 -0.67 -20.28
CA GLU A 188 -18.99 -0.06 -21.48
C GLU A 188 -18.23 1.23 -21.14
N ASP A 189 -18.81 2.10 -20.29
CA ASP A 189 -18.12 3.31 -19.83
C ASP A 189 -16.81 2.96 -19.13
N ARG A 190 -16.82 1.93 -18.27
CA ARG A 190 -15.62 1.48 -17.57
C ARG A 190 -14.57 0.93 -18.53
N LYS A 191 -14.99 0.17 -19.55
CA LYS A 191 -14.08 -0.36 -20.58
C LYS A 191 -13.46 0.78 -21.41
N GLN A 192 -14.24 1.80 -21.75
CA GLN A 192 -13.74 2.96 -22.49
C GLN A 192 -12.77 3.79 -21.64
N ASP A 193 -13.10 4.05 -20.38
CA ASP A 193 -12.24 4.71 -19.41
C ASP A 193 -10.92 3.92 -19.22
N GLN A 194 -11.01 2.60 -19.04
CA GLN A 194 -9.85 1.72 -18.98
C GLN A 194 -9.02 1.84 -20.25
N ALA A 195 -9.62 1.78 -21.44
CA ALA A 195 -8.92 1.89 -22.71
C ALA A 195 -8.22 3.25 -22.87
N GLN A 196 -8.84 4.34 -22.42
CA GLN A 196 -8.23 5.68 -22.45
C GLN A 196 -7.04 5.78 -21.49
N HIS A 197 -7.18 5.27 -20.27
CA HIS A 197 -6.09 5.19 -19.31
C HIS A 197 -4.95 4.28 -19.80
N GLU A 198 -5.29 3.15 -20.43
CA GLU A 198 -4.30 2.23 -20.98
C GLU A 198 -3.57 2.83 -22.17
N ALA A 199 -4.27 3.52 -23.08
CA ALA A 199 -3.65 4.22 -24.20
C ALA A 199 -2.63 5.25 -23.70
N LYS A 200 -3.02 6.09 -22.72
CA LYS A 200 -2.14 7.09 -22.10
C LYS A 200 -0.94 6.44 -21.38
N ASN A 201 -1.16 5.32 -20.69
CA ASN A 201 -0.14 4.71 -19.82
C ASN A 201 0.60 3.54 -20.48
N SER A 202 0.32 3.22 -21.76
CA SER A 202 0.93 2.11 -22.51
C SER A 202 2.43 2.33 -22.68
N LEU A 203 2.80 3.54 -23.06
CA LEU A 203 4.17 3.99 -23.29
C LEU A 203 4.98 3.95 -21.99
N GLY A 204 4.42 4.46 -20.90
CA GLY A 204 5.05 4.42 -19.58
C GLY A 204 5.29 2.99 -19.08
N ARG A 205 4.30 2.09 -19.22
CA ARG A 205 4.47 0.67 -18.87
C ARG A 205 5.52 -0.03 -19.72
N GLN A 206 5.60 0.29 -21.01
CA GLN A 206 6.61 -0.30 -21.89
C GLN A 206 8.01 0.17 -21.51
N VAL A 207 8.17 1.47 -21.26
CA VAL A 207 9.43 2.07 -20.80
C VAL A 207 9.87 1.48 -19.45
N SER A 208 8.96 1.38 -18.48
CA SER A 208 9.29 0.82 -17.15
C SER A 208 9.74 -0.63 -17.23
N ARG A 209 9.04 -1.46 -18.03
CA ARG A 209 9.41 -2.87 -18.28
C ARG A 209 10.75 -2.99 -18.96
N SER A 210 11.01 -2.20 -20.00
CA SER A 210 12.29 -2.24 -20.72
C SER A 210 13.48 -1.80 -19.86
N LEU A 211 13.25 -0.95 -18.86
CA LEU A 211 14.28 -0.53 -17.90
C LEU A 211 14.37 -1.46 -16.68
N ASN A 212 13.55 -2.53 -16.60
CA ASN A 212 13.36 -3.35 -15.40
C ASN A 212 13.13 -2.52 -14.13
N GLN A 213 12.43 -1.39 -14.27
CA GLN A 213 12.08 -0.50 -13.17
C GLN A 213 10.65 -0.77 -12.73
N GLY A 214 10.37 -0.46 -11.45
CA GLY A 214 9.02 -0.52 -10.88
C GLY A 214 8.04 0.45 -11.55
N PRO A 215 6.82 0.59 -11.01
CA PRO A 215 5.86 1.56 -11.53
C PRO A 215 6.47 2.97 -11.56
N LEU A 216 6.23 3.69 -12.66
CA LEU A 216 6.75 5.03 -12.86
C LEU A 216 6.18 5.98 -11.79
N THR A 217 7.00 6.91 -11.32
CA THR A 217 6.51 8.02 -10.48
C THR A 217 5.75 9.03 -11.33
N ALA A 218 4.91 9.87 -10.71
CA ALA A 218 4.17 10.91 -11.43
C ALA A 218 5.09 11.82 -12.28
N ALA A 219 6.28 12.16 -11.79
CA ALA A 219 7.27 12.93 -12.54
C ALA A 219 7.79 12.18 -13.78
N GLN A 220 7.97 10.86 -13.67
CA GLN A 220 8.39 10.01 -14.78
C GLN A 220 7.27 9.82 -15.81
N GLU A 221 6.02 9.70 -15.37
CA GLU A 221 4.86 9.63 -16.26
C GLU A 221 4.67 10.93 -17.06
N GLN A 222 4.88 12.09 -16.45
CA GLN A 222 4.86 13.37 -17.16
C GLN A 222 5.95 13.44 -18.23
N LEU A 223 7.15 12.96 -17.91
CA LEU A 223 8.29 12.96 -18.82
C LEU A 223 8.03 12.02 -20.01
N VAL A 224 7.44 10.85 -19.76
CA VAL A 224 6.94 9.92 -20.78
C VAL A 224 5.84 10.56 -21.64
N SER A 225 4.92 11.29 -21.03
CA SER A 225 3.84 11.99 -21.74
C SER A 225 4.38 13.12 -22.62
N HIS A 226 5.41 13.84 -22.18
CA HIS A 226 6.09 14.90 -22.92
C HIS A 226 6.70 14.38 -24.24
N TRP A 227 7.28 13.17 -24.24
CA TRP A 227 7.80 12.57 -25.47
C TRP A 227 6.73 12.31 -26.53
N ALA A 228 5.54 11.89 -26.10
CA ALA A 228 4.44 11.62 -27.02
C ALA A 228 3.77 12.92 -27.51
N THR A 229 3.65 13.92 -26.65
CA THR A 229 2.91 15.17 -26.94
C THR A 229 3.78 16.24 -27.58
N ASP A 230 4.93 16.58 -26.97
CA ASP A 230 5.74 17.72 -27.39
C ASP A 230 6.77 17.33 -28.45
N TYR A 231 7.37 16.13 -28.36
CA TYR A 231 8.28 15.62 -29.41
C TYR A 231 7.52 14.94 -30.56
N GLY A 232 6.26 14.59 -30.36
CA GLY A 232 5.42 13.91 -31.35
C GLY A 232 5.96 12.54 -31.73
N TYR A 233 6.69 11.87 -30.83
CA TYR A 233 7.30 10.57 -31.13
C TYR A 233 6.29 9.44 -31.02
N ASP A 234 6.28 8.64 -32.09
CA ASP A 234 5.54 7.39 -32.12
C ASP A 234 6.21 6.31 -31.28
N MET A 235 5.50 5.21 -31.10
CA MET A 235 5.98 4.07 -30.35
C MET A 235 7.25 3.45 -30.96
N ASP A 236 7.48 3.61 -32.26
CA ASP A 236 8.59 2.97 -32.96
C ASP A 236 9.92 3.71 -32.68
N ILE A 237 9.93 5.04 -32.66
CA ILE A 237 11.08 5.85 -32.24
C ILE A 237 11.42 5.56 -30.77
N ILE A 238 10.40 5.47 -29.91
CA ILE A 238 10.57 5.16 -28.49
C ILE A 238 11.18 3.77 -28.30
N ARG A 239 10.76 2.77 -29.07
CA ARG A 239 11.37 1.43 -29.07
C ARG A 239 12.83 1.46 -29.50
N LEU A 240 13.19 2.24 -30.52
CA LEU A 240 14.58 2.40 -30.94
C LEU A 240 15.44 3.02 -29.83
N ALA A 241 14.93 4.04 -29.15
CA ALA A 241 15.61 4.61 -27.99
C ALA A 241 15.74 3.59 -26.85
N LEU A 242 14.74 2.72 -26.65
CA LEU A 242 14.74 1.74 -25.55
C LEU A 242 15.77 0.65 -25.82
N ALA A 243 15.84 0.17 -27.06
CA ALA A 243 16.83 -0.80 -27.51
C ALA A 243 18.27 -0.27 -27.39
N LYS A 244 18.47 1.04 -27.56
CA LYS A 244 19.77 1.70 -27.32
C LYS A 244 20.08 1.84 -25.83
N ALA A 245 19.08 2.16 -25.02
CA ALA A 245 19.24 2.31 -23.59
C ALA A 245 19.65 0.98 -22.94
N THR A 246 19.00 -0.14 -23.26
CA THR A 246 19.29 -1.45 -22.67
C THR A 246 20.71 -1.97 -22.95
N GLN A 247 21.41 -1.46 -23.98
CA GLN A 247 22.83 -1.74 -24.22
C GLN A 247 23.76 -1.10 -23.16
N THR A 248 23.23 -0.21 -22.32
CA THR A 248 23.97 0.44 -21.24
C THR A 248 23.57 -0.19 -19.89
N PRO A 249 24.50 -0.75 -19.10
CA PRO A 249 24.19 -1.49 -17.87
C PRO A 249 23.58 -0.66 -16.72
N LYS A 250 23.43 0.67 -16.89
CA LYS A 250 22.73 1.58 -15.96
C LYS A 250 21.80 2.54 -16.73
N ALA A 251 21.02 2.01 -17.66
CA ALA A 251 19.99 2.83 -18.31
C ALA A 251 18.98 3.34 -17.27
N SER A 252 18.80 4.66 -17.25
CA SER A 252 17.81 5.36 -16.44
C SER A 252 16.91 6.16 -17.37
N LEU A 253 15.71 6.51 -16.91
CA LEU A 253 14.80 7.41 -17.64
C LEU A 253 15.47 8.72 -18.06
N ASN A 254 16.37 9.26 -17.25
CA ASN A 254 17.13 10.48 -17.58
C ASN A 254 18.10 10.26 -18.75
N TYR A 255 18.67 9.06 -18.88
CA TYR A 255 19.51 8.73 -20.03
C TYR A 255 18.67 8.62 -21.30
N PHE A 256 17.47 8.05 -21.18
CA PHE A 256 16.53 7.94 -22.28
C PHE A 256 16.03 9.31 -22.76
N ASP A 257 15.69 10.20 -21.81
CA ASP A 257 15.30 11.58 -22.12
C ASP A 257 16.39 12.33 -22.90
N LYS A 258 17.66 12.16 -22.51
CA LYS A 258 18.79 12.75 -23.25
C LYS A 258 18.89 12.25 -24.69
N ILE A 259 18.65 10.96 -24.94
CA ILE A 259 18.66 10.40 -26.30
C ILE A 259 17.53 11.02 -27.12
N LEU A 260 16.31 11.04 -26.57
CA LEU A 260 15.16 11.58 -27.26
C LEU A 260 15.28 13.07 -27.52
N LYS A 261 15.84 13.82 -26.57
CA LYS A 261 16.14 15.25 -26.72
C LYS A 261 17.17 15.49 -27.82
N GLU A 262 18.25 14.71 -27.88
CA GLU A 262 19.24 14.79 -28.97
C GLU A 262 18.59 14.54 -30.33
N TRP A 263 17.73 13.52 -30.44
CA TRP A 263 17.01 13.22 -31.67
C TRP A 263 16.01 14.32 -32.04
N HIS A 264 15.41 14.97 -31.05
CA HIS A 264 14.41 16.02 -31.25
C HIS A 264 15.08 17.31 -31.72
N GLU A 265 16.20 17.69 -31.11
CA GLU A 265 17.06 18.80 -31.55
C GLU A 265 17.61 18.57 -32.96
N ALA A 266 17.87 17.31 -33.33
CA ALA A 266 18.25 16.92 -34.69
C ALA A 266 17.05 16.85 -35.68
N GLY A 267 15.82 17.09 -35.22
CA GLY A 267 14.61 17.10 -36.06
C GLY A 267 14.15 15.73 -36.55
N LEU A 268 14.56 14.64 -35.90
CA LEU A 268 14.33 13.27 -36.35
C LEU A 268 12.95 12.79 -35.90
N LYS A 269 11.96 12.83 -36.80
CA LYS A 269 10.56 12.45 -36.52
C LYS A 269 10.12 11.11 -37.10
N THR A 270 11.02 10.34 -37.73
CA THR A 270 10.72 9.02 -38.28
C THR A 270 11.76 8.00 -37.88
N ALA A 271 11.34 6.75 -37.68
CA ALA A 271 12.23 5.64 -37.34
C ALA A 271 13.38 5.47 -38.35
N GLU A 272 13.11 5.68 -39.64
CA GLU A 272 14.14 5.63 -40.69
C GLU A 272 15.18 6.75 -40.55
N ALA A 273 14.74 7.98 -40.24
CA ALA A 273 15.66 9.11 -40.04
C ALA A 273 16.55 8.89 -38.82
N VAL A 274 16.00 8.35 -37.74
CA VAL A 274 16.74 7.96 -36.53
C VAL A 274 17.81 6.91 -36.84
N ASN A 275 17.44 5.84 -37.54
CA ASN A 275 18.40 4.79 -37.91
C ASN A 275 19.54 5.33 -38.78
N ARG A 276 19.23 6.14 -39.81
CA ARG A 276 20.25 6.78 -40.66
C ARG A 276 21.16 7.72 -39.86
N TYR A 277 20.60 8.48 -38.92
CA TYR A 277 21.38 9.36 -38.06
C TYR A 277 22.36 8.57 -37.17
N GLU A 278 21.89 7.48 -36.57
CA GLU A 278 22.71 6.62 -35.71
C GLU A 278 23.79 5.86 -36.50
N GLU A 279 23.48 5.36 -37.70
CA GLU A 279 24.46 4.76 -38.61
C GLU A 279 25.57 5.74 -38.97
N ASN A 280 25.20 6.96 -39.36
CA ASN A 280 26.15 8.03 -39.66
C ASN A 280 27.00 8.42 -38.45
N ARG A 281 26.40 8.43 -37.24
CA ARG A 281 27.11 8.70 -35.99
C ARG A 281 28.11 7.59 -35.67
N ARG A 282 27.72 6.33 -35.83
CA ARG A 282 28.58 5.15 -35.62
C ARG A 282 29.74 5.13 -36.62
N ALA A 283 29.49 5.43 -37.89
CA ALA A 283 30.53 5.55 -38.92
C ALA A 283 31.54 6.67 -38.59
N LYS A 284 31.05 7.84 -38.16
CA LYS A 284 31.92 8.96 -37.73
C LYS A 284 32.74 8.62 -36.47
N GLN A 285 32.19 7.88 -35.51
CA GLN A 285 32.92 7.41 -34.33
C GLN A 285 34.00 6.39 -34.70
N LEU A 286 33.71 5.47 -35.63
CA LEU A 286 34.70 4.51 -36.11
C LEU A 286 35.84 5.18 -36.89
N ALA A 287 35.53 6.22 -37.67
CA ALA A 287 36.51 7.02 -38.41
C ALA A 287 37.39 7.93 -37.52
N LYS A 288 36.89 8.33 -36.34
CA LYS A 288 37.65 9.10 -35.33
C LYS A 288 38.49 8.24 -34.37
N ARG A 289 38.42 6.90 -34.43
CA ARG A 289 39.34 6.05 -33.66
C ARG A 289 40.76 6.24 -34.21
N PRO A 290 41.73 6.70 -33.42
CA PRO A 290 43.10 6.84 -33.89
C PRO A 290 43.62 5.44 -34.31
N LYS A 291 44.25 5.36 -35.48
CA LYS A 291 44.85 4.13 -36.05
C LYS A 291 46.09 3.64 -35.27
N ASN A 292 46.26 4.02 -34.00
CA ASN A 292 47.32 3.54 -33.12
C ASN A 292 46.72 2.62 -32.07
N ALA A 293 46.27 1.44 -32.49
CA ALA A 293 45.94 0.32 -31.62
C ALA A 293 46.53 -1.00 -32.15
N ALA A 294 47.71 -0.89 -32.76
CA ALA A 294 48.57 -2.01 -33.11
C ALA A 294 49.94 -1.86 -32.42
N SER A 295 49.94 -1.67 -31.10
CA SER A 295 51.07 -1.96 -30.22
C SER A 295 50.56 -2.07 -28.79
N GLY A 296 50.82 -3.21 -28.16
CA GLY A 296 50.18 -3.64 -26.92
C GLY A 296 50.47 -2.77 -25.69
N ALA A 297 49.45 -2.67 -24.83
CA ALA A 297 49.52 -2.82 -23.38
C ALA A 297 48.11 -2.61 -22.85
N ARG A 298 47.52 -3.65 -22.26
CA ARG A 298 46.27 -3.52 -21.50
C ARG A 298 46.51 -2.49 -20.41
N LYS A 299 45.89 -1.33 -20.52
CA LYS A 299 45.84 -0.35 -19.43
C LYS A 299 44.93 -0.94 -18.36
N GLY A 300 45.55 -1.63 -17.40
CA GLY A 300 44.90 -2.20 -16.24
C GLY A 300 44.10 -1.13 -15.50
N SER A 301 42.95 -1.56 -14.98
CA SER A 301 42.12 -0.83 -14.03
C SER A 301 42.95 -0.15 -12.94
N ASN A 302 42.43 0.99 -12.43
CA ASN A 302 42.93 1.79 -11.31
C ASN A 302 43.16 1.00 -9.99
N VAL A 303 44.10 0.06 -9.97
CA VAL A 303 44.58 -0.67 -8.77
C VAL A 303 45.97 -0.16 -8.35
N ALA A 304 46.51 0.84 -9.06
CA ALA A 304 47.86 1.37 -8.83
C ALA A 304 47.96 2.41 -7.68
N ASN A 305 47.06 2.38 -6.70
CA ASN A 305 47.10 3.31 -5.55
C ASN A 305 47.10 2.63 -4.17
N PHE A 306 47.33 1.32 -4.09
CA PHE A 306 47.63 0.66 -2.81
C PHE A 306 49.14 0.45 -2.68
N LYS A 307 49.77 1.12 -1.71
CA LYS A 307 51.10 0.71 -1.23
C LYS A 307 50.95 -0.65 -0.57
N GLN A 308 51.45 -1.70 -1.21
CA GLN A 308 51.53 -3.04 -0.62
C GLN A 308 52.38 -2.97 0.65
N ARG A 309 51.85 -3.45 1.79
CA ARG A 309 52.64 -3.55 3.02
C ARG A 309 53.74 -4.58 2.78
N GLN A 310 54.99 -4.17 2.99
CA GLN A 310 56.11 -5.11 3.02
C GLN A 310 56.24 -5.63 4.45
N TYR A 311 56.17 -6.94 4.60
CA TYR A 311 56.42 -7.62 5.87
C TYR A 311 57.87 -8.10 5.87
N SER A 312 58.56 -7.96 6.99
CA SER A 312 59.92 -8.49 7.15
C SER A 312 59.87 -10.02 7.26
N ASP A 313 60.97 -10.69 6.90
CA ASP A 313 61.11 -12.14 7.09
C ASP A 313 60.90 -12.56 8.56
N ASP A 314 61.24 -11.67 9.50
CA ASP A 314 61.03 -11.87 10.93
C ASP A 314 59.55 -11.96 11.31
N PHE A 315 58.68 -11.17 10.66
CA PHE A 315 57.24 -11.25 10.86
C PHE A 315 56.68 -12.63 10.46
N PHE A 316 57.20 -13.21 9.37
CA PHE A 316 56.76 -14.53 8.92
C PHE A 316 57.24 -15.65 9.84
N ARG A 317 58.47 -15.58 10.34
CA ARG A 317 58.97 -16.55 11.32
C ARG A 317 58.15 -16.53 12.60
N GLN A 318 57.85 -15.34 13.10
CA GLN A 318 57.06 -15.19 14.32
C GLN A 318 55.61 -15.67 14.13
N PHE A 319 55.06 -15.54 12.92
CA PHE A 319 53.76 -16.10 12.57
C PHE A 319 53.75 -17.63 12.49
N GLU A 320 54.81 -18.23 11.94
CA GLU A 320 54.93 -19.69 11.85
C GLU A 320 55.08 -20.35 13.23
N GLU A 321 55.76 -19.67 14.17
CA GLU A 321 55.96 -20.17 15.52
C GLU A 321 54.72 -20.00 16.42
N ASP A 322 53.99 -18.88 16.34
CA ASP A 322 52.73 -18.70 17.05
C ASP A 322 51.70 -17.88 16.25
N PRO A 323 50.74 -18.54 15.56
CA PRO A 323 49.71 -17.86 14.78
C PRO A 323 48.79 -16.95 15.62
N ARG A 324 48.75 -17.12 16.95
CA ARG A 324 47.91 -16.31 17.85
C ARG A 324 48.47 -14.91 18.10
N PHE A 325 49.70 -14.65 17.67
CA PHE A 325 50.34 -13.32 17.66
C PHE A 325 49.50 -12.24 16.96
N LEU A 326 48.64 -12.62 16.01
CA LEU A 326 47.74 -11.69 15.31
C LEU A 326 46.56 -11.17 16.17
N LEU A 327 46.37 -11.72 17.37
CA LEU A 327 45.18 -11.46 18.19
C LEU A 327 45.43 -10.51 19.38
N ASN A 328 46.68 -10.11 19.67
CA ASN A 328 47.02 -9.18 20.78
C ASN A 328 48.06 -8.11 20.35
N PRO A 329 47.64 -6.89 19.99
CA PRO A 329 48.50 -5.88 19.35
C PRO A 329 49.32 -5.00 20.32
N THR A 330 49.77 -5.52 21.47
CA THR A 330 50.42 -4.68 22.51
C THR A 330 51.87 -4.99 22.86
N GLU A 331 52.54 -5.93 22.20
CA GLU A 331 53.96 -6.23 22.48
C GLU A 331 54.87 -6.27 21.25
N LEU A 332 54.73 -5.29 20.35
CA LEU A 332 55.80 -4.92 19.45
C LEU A 332 56.46 -3.64 19.96
N LYS A 333 57.54 -3.83 20.72
CA LYS A 333 58.48 -2.75 21.06
C LYS A 333 58.90 -2.06 19.78
N ALA A 334 58.61 -0.76 19.72
CA ALA A 334 59.08 0.12 18.67
C ALA A 334 60.60 0.21 18.76
N ASP A 335 61.30 -0.35 17.78
CA ASP A 335 62.69 0.00 17.54
C ASP A 335 62.90 0.36 16.07
N SER A 336 63.27 1.64 15.90
CA SER A 336 64.02 2.25 14.80
C SER A 336 63.38 2.41 13.42
N HIS A 337 62.71 3.56 13.24
CA HIS A 337 62.80 4.32 11.99
C HIS A 337 64.22 4.87 11.80
N PRO A 338 64.80 4.86 10.58
CA PRO A 338 65.99 5.64 10.28
C PRO A 338 65.61 7.12 10.15
N ALA A 339 66.34 7.97 10.85
CA ALA A 339 66.18 9.42 10.91
C ALA A 339 66.41 10.09 9.55
N GLU A 340 65.42 10.86 9.08
CA GLU A 340 65.60 11.89 8.05
C GLU A 340 66.18 13.15 8.70
N ALA A 341 67.36 13.56 8.23
CA ALA A 341 68.03 14.78 8.60
C ALA A 341 67.30 16.02 8.04
N GLN A 342 66.94 16.96 8.92
CA GLN A 342 66.52 18.31 8.54
C GLN A 342 67.73 19.18 8.16
N PRO A 343 67.62 20.04 7.14
CA PRO A 343 68.64 21.04 6.85
C PRO A 343 68.45 22.29 7.72
N ASP A 344 69.59 22.79 8.19
CA ASP A 344 69.83 24.06 8.88
C ASP A 344 69.48 25.27 8.00
N PRO A 345 68.87 26.33 8.56
CA PRO A 345 69.15 27.68 8.12
C PRO A 345 69.54 28.58 9.29
N GLY A 346 70.81 28.97 9.30
CA GLY A 346 71.30 30.10 10.09
C GLY A 346 70.83 31.46 9.56
N GLN A 347 70.97 32.43 10.47
CA GLN A 347 71.04 33.90 10.28
C GLN A 347 69.72 34.68 10.08
N ASP A 348 69.17 35.18 11.21
CA ASP A 348 69.16 36.60 11.68
C ASP A 348 69.07 37.76 10.64
N PRO A 349 68.74 39.03 10.98
CA PRO A 349 67.93 39.62 12.07
C PRO A 349 66.88 40.64 11.55
N GLY A 350 66.00 41.13 12.44
CA GLY A 350 65.80 42.58 12.56
C GLY A 350 64.52 43.23 12.02
N LYS A 351 63.86 43.91 12.97
CA LYS A 351 62.78 44.92 12.90
C LYS A 351 61.33 44.45 12.86
#